data_AF-A0ABD6U476-F1
#
_entry.id   AF-A0ABD6U476-F1
#
_cell.length_a   1.000
_cell.length_b   1.000
_cell.length_c   1.000
_cell.angle_alpha   90.00
_cell.angle_beta   90.00
_cell.angle_gamma   90.00
#
_symmetry.space_group_name_H-M   'P 1'
#
loop_
_entity.id
_entity.type
_entity.pdbx_description
1 polymer ?
#
loop_
_entity_poly.entity_id
_entity_poly.type
_entity_poly.pdbx_seq_one_letter_code
_entity_poly.pdbx_strand_id
1 'polypeptide(L)'
;MEHPEPHTLSALEVCNQLIHYYWMQTITEGTAFISMLIFSDYQRHKWAYEMRIDDLLKLFSVFSEESSAITSASFEWNDKKQDYALVKTNGSAQ
;
A
#
# COMPACT_ATOMS: atom_id res chain seq x y z
N MET A 1 2.23 -19.03 -13.59
CA MET A 1 2.90 -19.65 -12.43
C MET A 1 2.07 -20.85 -12.05
N GLU A 2 2.63 -22.05 -12.08
CA GLU A 2 1.85 -23.27 -11.83
C GLU A 2 1.69 -23.55 -10.31
N HIS A 3 2.58 -23.01 -9.46
CA HIS A 3 2.53 -23.17 -8.00
C HIS A 3 3.09 -21.94 -7.26
N PRO A 4 2.25 -21.01 -6.75
CA PRO A 4 2.73 -19.93 -5.88
C PRO A 4 3.19 -20.49 -4.53
N GLU A 5 4.35 -20.05 -4.04
CA GLU A 5 4.85 -20.46 -2.72
C GLU A 5 4.39 -19.48 -1.64
N PRO A 6 3.80 -19.97 -0.54
CA PRO A 6 3.48 -19.12 0.61
C PRO A 6 4.75 -18.51 1.20
N HIS A 7 4.73 -17.20 1.45
CA HIS A 7 5.85 -16.51 2.07
C HIS A 7 5.35 -15.49 3.08
N THR A 8 6.03 -15.40 4.22
CA THR A 8 5.70 -14.43 5.27
C THR A 8 6.58 -13.20 5.10
N LEU A 9 5.94 -12.06 4.89
CA LEU A 9 6.60 -10.76 4.87
C LEU A 9 6.28 -10.00 6.16
N SER A 10 7.26 -9.27 6.69
CA SER A 10 7.02 -8.25 7.71
C SER A 10 6.23 -7.06 7.15
N ALA A 11 5.63 -6.25 8.02
CA ALA A 11 4.91 -5.05 7.62
C ALA A 11 5.77 -4.10 6.76
N LEU A 12 7.04 -3.93 7.14
CA LEU A 12 7.99 -3.08 6.40
C LEU A 12 8.29 -3.64 5.01
N GLU A 13 8.43 -4.97 4.88
CA GLU A 13 8.64 -5.60 3.58
C GLU A 13 7.43 -5.46 2.68
N VAL A 14 6.21 -5.62 3.23
CA VAL A 14 4.97 -5.36 2.49
C VAL A 14 4.91 -3.91 2.00
N CYS A 15 5.19 -2.94 2.87
CA CYS A 15 5.25 -1.53 2.49
C CYS A 15 6.30 -1.25 1.42
N ASN A 16 7.50 -1.84 1.55
CA ASN A 16 8.55 -1.68 0.56
C ASN A 16 8.15 -2.25 -0.81
N GLN A 17 7.50 -3.41 -0.85
CA GLN A 17 6.95 -3.96 -2.09
C GLN A 17 5.91 -3.00 -2.71
N LEU A 18 5.01 -2.44 -1.89
CA LEU A 18 3.92 -1.56 -2.33
C LEU A 18 4.35 -0.15 -2.74
N ILE A 19 5.45 0.38 -2.22
CA ILE A 19 5.93 1.74 -2.55
C ILE A 19 6.95 1.69 -3.69
N HIS A 20 7.74 0.63 -3.77
CA HIS A 20 8.77 0.46 -4.81
C HIS A 20 8.31 -0.41 -5.97
N TYR A 21 7.01 -0.53 -6.20
CA TYR A 21 6.49 -1.27 -7.36
C TYR A 21 6.84 -0.54 -8.66
N TYR A 22 7.29 -1.29 -9.65
CA TYR A 22 7.38 -0.80 -11.04
C TYR A 22 6.26 -1.36 -11.90
N TRP A 23 5.56 -2.40 -11.41
CA TRP A 23 4.37 -2.95 -12.05
C TRP A 23 3.41 -3.51 -11.01
N MET A 24 2.12 -3.26 -11.23
CA MET A 24 1.02 -3.78 -10.41
C MET A 24 -0.13 -4.17 -11.34
N GLN A 25 -0.73 -5.33 -11.08
CA GLN A 25 -2.01 -5.72 -11.68
C GLN A 25 -3.01 -6.05 -10.59
N THR A 26 -4.21 -5.49 -10.73
CA THR A 26 -5.33 -5.83 -9.87
C THR A 26 -6.05 -7.08 -10.36
N ILE A 27 -6.41 -7.97 -9.44
CA ILE A 27 -7.22 -9.16 -9.69
C ILE A 27 -8.60 -8.93 -9.08
N THR A 28 -9.62 -9.03 -9.93
CA THR A 28 -11.01 -8.76 -9.56
C THR A 28 -11.86 -10.02 -9.68
N GLU A 29 -12.75 -10.22 -8.71
CA GLU A 29 -13.78 -11.24 -8.76
C GLU A 29 -15.15 -10.55 -8.65
N GLY A 30 -15.95 -10.67 -9.72
CA GLY A 30 -17.19 -9.90 -9.86
C GLY A 30 -16.92 -8.40 -9.86
N THR A 31 -17.47 -7.68 -8.88
CA THR A 31 -17.31 -6.23 -8.71
C THR A 31 -16.26 -5.87 -7.65
N ALA A 32 -15.60 -6.86 -7.04
CA ALA A 32 -14.66 -6.65 -5.94
C ALA A 32 -13.22 -6.83 -6.39
N PHE A 33 -12.35 -6.00 -5.83
CA PHE A 33 -10.90 -6.12 -5.94
C PHE A 33 -10.39 -7.03 -4.82
N ILE A 34 -9.92 -8.23 -5.16
CA ILE A 34 -9.67 -9.30 -4.18
C ILE A 34 -8.18 -9.52 -3.89
N SER A 35 -7.31 -9.27 -4.88
CA SER A 35 -5.86 -9.36 -4.71
C SER A 35 -5.14 -8.49 -5.73
N MET A 36 -3.88 -8.18 -5.46
CA MET A 36 -2.97 -7.49 -6.38
C MET A 36 -1.72 -8.32 -6.60
N LEU A 37 -1.27 -8.37 -7.85
CA LEU A 37 0.04 -8.91 -8.21
C LEU A 37 1.03 -7.76 -8.35
N ILE A 38 2.11 -7.79 -7.57
CA ILE A 38 3.11 -6.72 -7.50
C ILE A 38 4.46 -7.25 -7.94
N PHE A 39 5.13 -6.47 -8.77
CA PHE A 39 6.56 -6.55 -9.00
C PHE A 39 7.21 -5.25 -8.55
N SER A 40 8.23 -5.35 -7.70
CA SER A 40 8.92 -4.20 -7.15
C SER A 40 10.43 -4.30 -7.36
N ASP A 41 11.09 -3.15 -7.31
CA ASP A 41 12.54 -3.07 -7.27
C ASP A 41 13.10 -3.54 -5.91
N TYR A 42 12.26 -3.62 -4.88
CA TYR A 42 12.62 -4.24 -3.61
C TYR A 42 12.65 -5.77 -3.77
N GLN A 43 13.84 -6.35 -3.65
CA GLN A 43 14.11 -7.74 -4.03
C GLN A 43 13.85 -8.03 -5.52
N ARG A 44 14.24 -7.07 -6.37
CA ARG A 44 14.13 -7.15 -7.83
C ARG A 44 14.56 -8.52 -8.38
N HIS A 45 13.81 -9.03 -9.35
CA HIS A 45 13.99 -10.30 -10.05
C HIS A 45 13.82 -11.57 -9.20
N LYS A 46 13.42 -11.47 -7.93
CA LYS A 46 13.18 -12.67 -7.12
C LYS A 46 11.75 -13.21 -7.24
N TRP A 47 10.76 -12.37 -6.96
CA TRP A 47 9.38 -12.82 -6.81
C TRP A 47 8.38 -11.83 -7.41
N ALA A 48 7.27 -12.37 -7.90
CA ALA A 48 6.02 -11.64 -8.03
C ALA A 48 5.19 -11.93 -6.79
N TYR A 49 4.69 -10.90 -6.12
CA TYR A 49 3.92 -11.06 -4.89
C TYR A 49 2.43 -10.91 -5.20
N GLU A 50 1.65 -11.95 -4.97
CA GLU A 50 0.21 -11.81 -4.87
C GLU A 50 -0.16 -11.46 -3.44
N MET A 51 -0.80 -10.30 -3.25
CA MET A 51 -1.26 -9.81 -1.95
C MET A 51 -2.79 -9.70 -1.95
N ARG A 52 -3.45 -10.36 -1.00
CA ARG A 52 -4.90 -10.26 -0.83
C ARG A 52 -5.27 -8.93 -0.18
N ILE A 53 -6.34 -8.31 -0.68
CA ILE A 53 -6.78 -7.00 -0.18
C ILE A 53 -7.23 -7.06 1.28
N ASP A 54 -7.93 -8.12 1.67
CA ASP A 54 -8.34 -8.32 3.07
C ASP A 54 -7.15 -8.37 4.04
N ASP A 55 -6.03 -8.95 3.62
CA ASP A 55 -4.85 -9.09 4.47
C ASP A 55 -4.09 -7.76 4.56
N LEU A 56 -4.05 -6.99 3.46
CA LEU A 56 -3.54 -5.62 3.48
C LEU A 56 -4.38 -4.72 4.37
N LEU A 57 -5.72 -4.82 4.30
CA LEU A 57 -6.62 -4.03 5.15
C LEU A 57 -6.40 -4.34 6.64
N LYS A 58 -6.25 -5.62 7.01
CA LYS A 58 -5.93 -6.02 8.39
C LYS A 58 -4.54 -5.53 8.82
N LEU A 59 -3.55 -5.58 7.93
CA LEU A 59 -2.21 -5.08 8.22
C LEU A 59 -2.25 -3.57 8.47
N PHE A 60 -2.95 -2.82 7.62
CA PHE A 60 -3.03 -1.37 7.71
C PHE A 60 -3.98 -0.88 8.80
N SER A 61 -4.97 -1.67 9.22
CA SER A 61 -5.85 -1.30 10.32
C SER A 61 -5.08 -1.11 11.63
N VAL A 62 -4.05 -1.93 11.87
CA VAL A 62 -3.15 -1.78 13.03
C VAL A 62 -2.56 -0.38 13.10
N PHE A 63 -2.04 0.14 11.98
CA PHE A 63 -1.48 1.49 11.93
C PHE A 63 -2.57 2.58 12.02
N SER A 64 -3.78 2.29 11.55
CA SER A 64 -4.90 3.25 11.63
C SER A 64 -5.48 3.40 13.04
N GLU A 65 -5.30 2.39 13.89
CA GLU A 65 -5.75 2.38 15.28
C GLU A 65 -4.73 3.04 16.22
N GLU A 66 -3.51 3.32 15.77
CA GLU A 66 -2.55 4.12 16.52
C GLU A 66 -3.02 5.58 16.62
N SER A 67 -2.89 6.19 17.80
CA SER A 67 -3.41 7.54 18.07
C SER A 67 -2.89 8.60 17.09
N SER A 68 -1.66 8.43 16.60
CA SER A 68 -0.99 9.30 15.62
C SER A 68 -1.52 9.19 14.18
N ALA A 69 -2.49 8.30 13.91
CA ALA A 69 -3.00 8.09 12.56
C ALA A 69 -3.70 9.34 12.02
N ILE A 70 -3.34 9.72 10.78
CA ILE A 70 -4.05 10.74 10.01
C ILE A 70 -5.38 10.12 9.56
N THR A 71 -6.50 10.67 10.02
CA THR A 71 -7.85 10.25 9.60
C THR A 71 -8.32 10.96 8.34
N SER A 72 -7.74 12.12 8.02
CA SER A 72 -7.97 12.80 6.73
C SER A 72 -6.87 13.80 6.43
N ALA A 73 -6.62 14.04 5.15
CA ALA A 73 -5.66 15.02 4.66
C ALA A 73 -6.27 15.79 3.48
N SER A 74 -6.05 17.11 3.44
CA SER A 74 -6.42 17.95 2.30
C SER A 74 -5.15 18.50 1.65
N PHE A 75 -5.12 18.44 0.33
CA PHE A 75 -3.99 18.87 -0.47
C PHE A 75 -4.43 19.94 -1.46
N GLU A 76 -3.56 20.92 -1.71
CA GLU A 76 -3.75 21.94 -2.73
C GLU A 76 -2.54 22.00 -3.65
N TRP A 77 -2.79 22.27 -4.93
CA TRP A 77 -1.72 22.43 -5.91
C TRP A 77 -0.86 23.65 -5.56
N ASN A 78 0.46 23.45 -5.52
CA ASN A 78 1.43 24.52 -5.28
C ASN A 78 2.23 24.80 -6.56
N ASP A 79 1.92 25.90 -7.24
CA ASP A 79 2.57 26.29 -8.49
C ASP A 79 4.10 26.45 -8.38
N LYS A 80 4.62 26.81 -7.21
CA LYS A 80 6.08 26.95 -7.01
C LYS A 80 6.77 25.60 -6.94
N LYS A 81 6.11 24.59 -6.36
CA LYS A 81 6.64 23.23 -6.23
C LYS A 81 6.30 22.34 -7.41
N GLN A 82 5.32 22.75 -8.23
CA GLN A 82 4.72 21.91 -9.28
C GLN A 82 4.24 20.57 -8.71
N ASP A 83 3.66 20.62 -7.49
CA ASP A 83 3.20 19.45 -6.76
C ASP A 83 2.08 19.82 -5.78
N TYR A 84 1.33 18.83 -5.32
CA TYR A 84 0.32 18.98 -4.27
C TYR A 84 0.97 19.12 -2.89
N ALA A 85 0.69 20.22 -2.21
CA ALA A 85 1.12 20.46 -0.84
C ALA A 85 0.01 20.10 0.14
N LEU A 86 0.38 19.45 1.24
CA LEU A 86 -0.51 19.19 2.36
C LEU A 86 -0.89 20.51 3.05
N VAL A 87 -2.19 20.79 3.14
CA VAL A 87 -2.73 22.04 3.73
C VAL A 87 -3.36 21.79 5.10
N LYS A 88 -3.98 20.62 5.28
CA LYS A 88 -4.59 20.24 6.56
C LYS A 88 -4.54 18.73 6.74
N THR A 89 -4.32 18.29 7.97
CA THR A 89 -4.53 16.92 8.42
C THR A 89 -5.46 16.93 9.62
N ASN A 90 -6.36 15.96 9.69
CA ASN A 90 -7.01 15.61 10.94
C ASN A 90 -6.49 14.25 11.41
N GLY A 91 -6.33 14.10 12.72
CA GLY A 91 -5.79 12.93 13.39
C GLY A 91 -5.66 13.26 14.88
N SER A 92 -5.75 12.25 15.74
CA SER A 92 -5.72 12.43 17.19
C SER A 92 -4.30 12.43 17.74
N ALA A 93 -3.52 13.48 17.49
CA ALA A 93 -2.33 13.69 18.29
C ALA A 93 -2.77 13.99 19.74
N GLN A 94 -2.59 13.03 20.64
CA GLN A 94 -2.40 13.31 22.07
C GLN A 94 -0.93 13.59 22.31
#